data_AF-A0A3D4BV18-F1
#
_entry.id   AF-A0A3D4BV18-F1
#
_cell.length_a   1.000
_cell.length_b   1.000
_cell.length_c   1.000
_cell.angle_alpha   90.00
_cell.angle_beta   90.00
_cell.angle_gamma   90.00
#
_symmetry.space_group_name_H-M   'P 1'
#
loop_
_entity.id
_entity.type
_entity.pdbx_description
1 polymer ?
#
loop_
_entity_poly.entity_id
_entity_poly.type
_entity_poly.pdbx_seq_one_letter_code
_entity_poly.pdbx_strand_id
1 'polypeptide(L)'
;MRALPSFLSLMLLGGTLIAQNTNQSKFKQLYEELPTPNMYRTGGGAPGSFYYQQQADYSMDIRLDDATQRIYGEEVITYTNNSPDPLEYLWIQLDQNMRAPNSMTQKIRNGGVSDKMSYGDLKYLFYDFDGGFKIEYVKDENDQAVPFYINNTMMRINLDKPLANGEQKVLKIKWWYNINDRNKIGGRSGYEYFKDEDNYLYTIAQFFPRMAVYNDVEGWQNKQFLGRGEFALPFGNYDVKITVPADHIVGSTGK
;
A
#
# COMPACT_ATOMS: atom_id res chain seq x y z
N MET A 1 26.18 59.45 -45.89
CA MET A 1 24.84 59.19 -46.48
C MET A 1 24.92 57.94 -47.33
N ARG A 2 24.39 56.81 -46.86
CA ARG A 2 23.89 55.68 -47.66
C ARG A 2 23.34 54.62 -46.70
N ALA A 3 22.01 54.51 -46.68
CA ALA A 3 21.30 53.40 -46.10
C ALA A 3 21.40 52.20 -47.04
N LEU A 4 21.64 51.01 -46.49
CA LEU A 4 21.29 49.74 -47.13
C LEU A 4 20.83 48.77 -46.03
N PRO A 5 19.65 48.14 -46.15
CA PRO A 5 19.19 47.13 -45.22
C PRO A 5 19.80 45.77 -45.59
N SER A 6 20.06 44.92 -44.61
CA SER A 6 20.27 43.50 -44.88
C SER A 6 19.40 42.66 -43.95
N PHE A 7 18.52 41.94 -44.62
CA PHE A 7 17.48 41.08 -44.09
C PHE A 7 18.09 39.97 -43.22
N LEU A 8 17.59 39.86 -42.00
CA LEU A 8 17.77 38.69 -41.14
C LEU A 8 16.81 37.60 -41.64
N SER A 9 17.35 36.61 -42.35
CA SER A 9 16.56 35.46 -42.79
C SER A 9 16.40 34.48 -41.62
N LEU A 10 15.20 34.45 -41.06
CA LEU A 10 14.79 33.52 -40.01
C LEU A 10 14.43 32.17 -40.66
N MET A 11 15.35 31.20 -40.64
CA MET A 11 15.04 29.82 -41.03
C MET A 11 14.14 29.17 -39.97
N LEU A 12 12.83 29.18 -40.21
CA LEU A 12 11.87 28.32 -39.53
C LEU A 12 12.07 26.88 -40.03
N LEU A 13 12.77 26.05 -39.25
CA LEU A 13 12.68 24.60 -39.38
C LEU A 13 11.26 24.18 -38.96
N GLY A 14 10.38 24.02 -39.95
CA GLY A 14 9.11 23.31 -39.80
C GLY A 14 9.37 21.83 -39.58
N GLY A 15 9.65 21.45 -38.33
CA GLY A 15 9.58 20.05 -37.92
C GLY A 15 8.12 19.62 -37.95
N THR A 16 7.75 18.78 -38.90
CA THR A 16 6.49 18.06 -38.86
C THR A 16 6.50 17.14 -37.65
N LEU A 17 5.78 17.53 -36.60
CA LEU A 17 5.35 16.60 -35.56
C LEU A 17 4.42 15.59 -36.24
N ILE A 18 4.96 14.47 -36.70
CA ILE A 18 4.14 13.31 -37.01
C ILE A 18 3.64 12.79 -35.66
N ALA A 19 2.44 13.22 -35.28
CA ALA A 19 1.67 12.55 -34.26
C ALA A 19 1.53 11.09 -34.70
N GLN A 20 1.98 10.14 -33.88
CA GLN A 20 1.76 8.71 -34.13
C GLN A 20 0.25 8.49 -34.26
N ASN A 21 -0.20 8.11 -35.46
CA ASN A 21 -1.59 7.75 -35.72
C ASN A 21 -1.84 6.36 -35.11
N THR A 22 -2.08 6.34 -33.80
CA THR A 22 -2.34 5.11 -33.05
C THR A 22 -3.78 4.67 -33.32
N ASN A 23 -3.96 3.39 -33.65
CA ASN A 23 -5.27 2.82 -33.89
C ASN A 23 -6.12 2.95 -32.61
N GLN A 24 -7.18 3.76 -32.64
CA GLN A 24 -8.09 4.00 -31.49
C GLN A 24 -9.26 3.01 -31.44
N SER A 25 -9.30 2.02 -32.34
CA SER A 25 -10.37 1.03 -32.37
C SER A 25 -10.37 0.19 -31.08
N LYS A 26 -11.57 -0.05 -30.53
CA LYS A 26 -11.77 -1.00 -29.42
C LYS A 26 -11.41 -2.46 -29.82
N PHE A 27 -11.28 -2.72 -31.12
CA PHE A 27 -10.88 -4.01 -31.69
C PHE A 27 -9.44 -3.99 -32.22
N LYS A 28 -8.65 -2.96 -31.89
CA LYS A 28 -7.23 -2.95 -32.26
C LYS A 28 -6.54 -4.19 -31.68
N GLN A 29 -5.58 -4.74 -32.41
CA GLN A 29 -4.77 -5.81 -31.87
C GLN A 29 -3.97 -5.28 -30.66
N LEU A 30 -3.96 -6.02 -29.56
CA LEU A 30 -3.32 -5.59 -28.32
C LEU A 30 -1.80 -5.85 -28.30
N TYR A 31 -1.19 -6.28 -29.42
CA TYR A 31 0.24 -6.60 -29.48
C TYR A 31 1.13 -5.42 -29.06
N GLU A 32 0.68 -4.18 -29.27
CA GLU A 32 1.40 -2.96 -28.85
C GLU A 32 1.25 -2.66 -27.34
N GLU A 33 0.24 -3.24 -26.69
CA GLU A 33 -0.10 -2.99 -25.27
C GLU A 33 0.37 -4.14 -24.36
N LEU A 34 0.50 -5.35 -24.91
CA LEU A 34 0.92 -6.53 -24.15
C LEU A 34 2.44 -6.57 -24.00
N PRO A 35 2.96 -6.89 -22.79
CA PRO A 35 4.39 -7.03 -22.58
C PRO A 35 4.96 -8.17 -23.44
N THR A 36 6.17 -7.96 -23.96
CA THR A 36 6.90 -9.01 -24.69
C THR A 36 7.22 -10.17 -23.74
N PRO A 37 6.99 -11.43 -24.15
CA PRO A 37 7.40 -12.59 -23.37
C PRO A 37 8.88 -12.53 -23.00
N ASN A 38 9.23 -12.99 -21.81
CA ASN A 38 10.61 -13.03 -21.34
C ASN A 38 10.86 -14.30 -20.48
N MET A 39 12.04 -14.40 -19.87
CA MET A 39 12.42 -15.55 -19.05
C MET A 39 11.59 -15.71 -17.76
N TYR A 40 10.95 -14.64 -17.29
CA TYR A 40 10.08 -14.63 -16.11
C TYR A 40 8.63 -14.95 -16.46
N ARG A 41 8.15 -14.60 -17.66
CA ARG A 41 6.76 -14.84 -18.11
C ARG A 41 6.66 -15.22 -19.58
N THR A 42 5.93 -16.29 -19.83
CA THR A 42 5.55 -16.73 -21.19
C THR A 42 4.58 -15.73 -21.84
N GLY A 43 4.34 -15.85 -23.15
CA GLY A 43 3.40 -14.97 -23.86
C GLY A 43 1.93 -15.11 -23.46
N GLY A 44 1.57 -16.18 -22.75
CA GLY A 44 0.27 -16.32 -22.09
C GLY A 44 0.22 -15.72 -20.68
N GLY A 45 1.31 -15.13 -20.18
CA GLY A 45 1.43 -14.56 -18.84
C GLY A 45 1.76 -15.57 -17.73
N ALA A 46 1.86 -16.87 -18.06
CA ALA A 46 2.23 -17.91 -17.12
C ALA A 46 3.71 -17.79 -16.70
N PRO A 47 4.07 -18.22 -15.47
CA PRO A 47 5.45 -18.29 -14.99
C PRO A 47 6.41 -18.93 -16.00
N GLY A 48 7.51 -18.25 -16.30
CA GLY A 48 8.65 -18.76 -17.07
C GLY A 48 9.66 -19.50 -16.19
N SER A 49 10.75 -19.98 -16.80
CA SER A 49 11.78 -20.78 -16.10
C SER A 49 12.57 -20.03 -15.04
N PHE A 50 12.58 -18.70 -15.08
CA PHE A 50 13.25 -17.85 -14.09
C PHE A 50 12.27 -17.08 -13.21
N TYR A 51 10.98 -17.42 -13.24
CA TYR A 51 9.97 -16.78 -12.41
C TYR A 51 10.32 -16.90 -10.92
N TYR A 52 10.14 -15.81 -10.19
CA TYR A 52 10.34 -15.76 -8.74
C TYR A 52 9.16 -15.06 -8.06
N GLN A 53 8.98 -15.35 -6.78
CA GLN A 53 8.08 -14.62 -5.89
C GLN A 53 8.84 -14.32 -4.61
N GLN A 54 8.72 -13.09 -4.12
CA GLN A 54 9.25 -12.74 -2.81
C GLN A 54 8.51 -13.49 -1.72
N GLN A 55 9.21 -13.77 -0.62
CA GLN A 55 8.62 -14.41 0.55
C GLN A 55 8.73 -13.48 1.78
N ALA A 56 7.62 -13.33 2.49
CA ALA A 56 7.55 -12.60 3.74
C ALA A 56 6.81 -13.45 4.78
N ASP A 57 7.55 -14.04 5.71
CA ASP A 57 7.00 -14.81 6.82
C ASP A 57 6.75 -13.89 8.03
N TYR A 58 5.67 -14.14 8.76
CA TYR A 58 5.24 -13.30 9.88
C TYR A 58 5.04 -14.14 11.14
N SER A 59 5.57 -13.65 12.26
CA SER A 59 5.14 -14.04 13.60
C SER A 59 4.55 -12.82 14.29
N MET A 60 3.31 -12.90 14.76
CA MET A 60 2.54 -11.76 15.25
C MET A 60 1.90 -12.02 16.60
N ASP A 61 2.02 -11.04 17.50
CA ASP A 61 1.22 -10.94 18.72
C ASP A 61 0.30 -9.72 18.61
N ILE A 62 -1.00 -9.98 18.54
CA ILE A 62 -2.04 -9.00 18.30
C ILE A 62 -2.95 -8.93 19.52
N ARG A 63 -3.28 -7.73 19.98
CA ARG A 63 -4.23 -7.51 21.06
C ARG A 63 -5.32 -6.54 20.65
N LEU A 64 -6.57 -6.99 20.79
CA LEU A 64 -7.75 -6.13 20.69
C LEU A 64 -8.07 -5.55 22.07
N ASP A 65 -8.22 -4.23 22.12
CA ASP A 65 -8.59 -3.47 23.29
C ASP A 65 -10.00 -2.91 23.09
N ASP A 66 -10.96 -3.65 23.62
CA ASP A 66 -12.38 -3.36 23.45
C ASP A 66 -12.84 -2.12 24.24
N ALA A 67 -12.15 -1.75 25.33
CA ALA A 67 -12.51 -0.55 26.08
C ALA A 67 -12.23 0.75 25.31
N THR A 68 -11.26 0.70 24.38
CA THR A 68 -10.81 1.87 23.61
C THR A 68 -10.95 1.71 22.10
N GLN A 69 -11.57 0.60 21.65
CA GLN A 69 -11.67 0.20 20.24
C GLN A 69 -10.33 0.34 19.51
N ARG A 70 -9.27 -0.22 20.10
CA ARG A 70 -7.91 -0.12 19.56
C ARG A 70 -7.34 -1.51 19.32
N ILE A 71 -6.51 -1.62 18.30
CA ILE A 71 -5.72 -2.82 18.04
C ILE A 71 -4.24 -2.50 18.18
N TYR A 72 -3.53 -3.39 18.86
CA TYR A 72 -2.10 -3.34 19.06
C TYR A 72 -1.49 -4.57 18.37
N GLY A 73 -0.31 -4.39 17.80
CA GLY A 73 0.44 -5.48 17.21
C GLY A 73 1.93 -5.32 17.44
N GLU A 74 2.56 -6.45 17.70
CA GLU A 74 4.00 -6.62 17.58
C GLU A 74 4.27 -7.77 16.64
N GLU A 75 5.00 -7.50 15.55
CA GLU A 75 5.25 -8.46 14.50
C GLU A 75 6.74 -8.59 14.21
N VAL A 76 7.14 -9.81 13.88
CA VAL A 76 8.45 -10.15 13.33
C VAL A 76 8.24 -10.57 11.89
N ILE A 77 8.80 -9.80 10.96
CA ILE A 77 8.80 -10.08 9.54
C ILE A 77 10.16 -10.69 9.17
N THR A 78 10.16 -11.88 8.58
CA THR A 78 11.35 -12.45 7.91
C THR A 78 11.14 -12.35 6.41
N TYR A 79 11.83 -11.40 5.78
CA TYR A 79 11.75 -11.18 4.34
C TYR A 79 12.89 -11.90 3.64
N THR A 80 12.57 -12.78 2.69
CA THR A 80 13.56 -13.48 1.84
C THR A 80 13.57 -12.85 0.46
N ASN A 81 14.74 -12.40 -0.01
CA ASN A 81 14.88 -11.88 -1.36
C ASN A 81 15.09 -13.01 -2.37
N ASN A 82 14.05 -13.34 -3.13
CA ASN A 82 14.10 -14.32 -4.22
C ASN A 82 14.37 -13.69 -5.60
N SER A 83 14.47 -12.36 -5.69
CA SER A 83 14.79 -11.70 -6.97
C SER A 83 16.28 -11.81 -7.29
N PRO A 84 16.69 -11.78 -8.57
CA PRO A 84 18.10 -11.75 -8.93
C PRO A 84 18.78 -10.42 -8.56
N ASP A 85 18.01 -9.41 -8.19
CA ASP A 85 18.50 -8.06 -7.93
C ASP A 85 18.87 -7.91 -6.44
N PRO A 86 20.04 -7.34 -6.12
CA PRO A 86 20.33 -6.94 -4.75
C PRO A 86 19.43 -5.77 -4.34
N LEU A 87 18.70 -5.91 -3.23
CA LEU A 87 17.76 -4.90 -2.77
C LEU A 87 18.42 -3.96 -1.76
N GLU A 88 18.53 -2.67 -2.07
CA GLU A 88 19.11 -1.67 -1.17
C GLU A 88 18.13 -1.14 -0.10
N TYR A 89 16.84 -1.34 -0.33
CA TYR A 89 15.77 -0.87 0.56
C TYR A 89 14.54 -1.76 0.46
N LEU A 90 13.76 -1.77 1.53
CA LEU A 90 12.51 -2.49 1.65
C LEU A 90 11.33 -1.52 1.78
N TRP A 91 10.19 -1.90 1.21
CA TRP A 91 8.94 -1.16 1.36
C TRP A 91 7.91 -1.99 2.12
N ILE A 92 7.19 -1.32 3.03
CA ILE A 92 6.13 -1.87 3.86
C ILE A 92 4.88 -1.01 3.67
N GLN A 93 3.76 -1.64 3.36
CA GLN A 93 2.45 -1.05 3.22
C GLN A 93 1.85 -0.76 4.60
N LEU A 94 1.39 0.47 4.79
CA LEU A 94 0.74 0.99 5.99
C LEU A 94 -0.68 1.46 5.64
N ASP A 95 -1.52 0.56 5.14
CA ASP A 95 -2.80 0.91 4.51
C ASP A 95 -3.75 1.69 5.41
N GLN A 96 -3.76 1.41 6.72
CA GLN A 96 -4.58 2.17 7.66
C GLN A 96 -4.26 3.67 7.66
N ASN A 97 -3.08 4.10 7.21
CA ASN A 97 -2.71 5.51 7.09
C ASN A 97 -3.59 6.26 6.07
N MET A 98 -4.37 5.58 5.23
CA MET A 98 -5.42 6.22 4.43
C MET A 98 -6.50 6.89 5.28
N ARG A 99 -6.61 6.51 6.57
CA ARG A 99 -7.51 7.11 7.57
C ARG A 99 -6.82 8.08 8.51
N ALA A 100 -5.50 8.27 8.39
CA ALA A 100 -4.80 9.24 9.22
C ALA A 100 -5.29 10.66 8.95
N PRO A 101 -5.28 11.54 9.97
CA PRO A 101 -5.49 12.97 9.77
C PRO A 101 -4.54 13.50 8.68
N ASN A 102 -5.04 14.34 7.78
CA ASN A 102 -4.27 14.92 6.67
C ASN A 102 -3.69 13.90 5.66
N SER A 103 -4.23 12.67 5.63
CA SER A 103 -3.86 11.65 4.65
C SER A 103 -4.10 12.12 3.21
N MET A 104 -3.39 11.52 2.27
CA MET A 104 -3.60 11.78 0.84
C MET A 104 -5.05 11.51 0.43
N THR A 105 -5.68 10.46 0.97
CA THR A 105 -7.10 10.13 0.76
C THR A 105 -8.03 11.28 1.14
N GLN A 106 -7.79 11.95 2.28
CA GLN A 106 -8.55 13.14 2.65
C GLN A 106 -8.27 14.31 1.71
N LYS A 107 -7.01 14.53 1.34
CA LYS A 107 -6.59 15.65 0.48
C LYS A 107 -7.14 15.59 -0.94
N ILE A 108 -7.31 14.40 -1.50
CA ILE A 108 -7.83 14.21 -2.87
C ILE A 108 -9.36 14.11 -2.93
N ARG A 109 -10.05 14.09 -1.79
CA ARG A 109 -11.52 14.09 -1.77
C ARG A 109 -12.01 15.43 -2.30
N ASN A 110 -12.21 15.48 -3.60
CA ASN A 110 -12.88 16.58 -4.27
C ASN A 110 -14.39 16.42 -4.05
N GLY A 111 -14.92 17.14 -3.05
CA GLY A 111 -16.34 17.22 -2.77
C GLY A 111 -16.70 18.64 -2.39
N GLY A 112 -17.51 19.30 -3.21
CA GLY A 112 -18.17 20.55 -2.83
C GLY A 112 -19.45 20.25 -2.06
N VAL A 113 -19.84 21.17 -1.18
CA VAL A 113 -21.19 21.13 -0.61
C VAL A 113 -22.19 21.45 -1.72
N SER A 114 -23.23 20.63 -1.84
CA SER A 114 -24.33 20.83 -2.79
C SER A 114 -25.65 20.84 -2.03
N ASP A 115 -26.62 21.63 -2.50
CA ASP A 115 -27.96 21.74 -1.89
C ASP A 115 -28.74 20.41 -1.85
N LYS A 116 -28.31 19.41 -2.63
CA LYS A 116 -28.92 18.07 -2.67
C LYS A 116 -28.26 17.06 -1.71
N MET A 117 -27.25 17.48 -0.97
CA MET A 117 -26.49 16.61 -0.08
C MET A 117 -27.31 16.30 1.17
N SER A 118 -27.39 15.02 1.56
CA SER A 118 -28.06 14.65 2.81
C SER A 118 -27.22 15.08 4.01
N TYR A 119 -27.85 15.15 5.20
CA TYR A 119 -27.11 15.36 6.45
C TYR A 119 -26.03 14.28 6.67
N GLY A 120 -26.29 13.04 6.27
CA GLY A 120 -25.32 11.95 6.33
C GLY A 120 -24.09 12.23 5.46
N ASP A 121 -24.31 12.67 4.22
CA ASP A 121 -23.25 13.00 3.27
C ASP A 121 -22.37 14.16 3.77
N LEU A 122 -22.97 15.19 4.39
CA LEU A 122 -22.25 16.29 5.02
C LEU A 122 -21.38 15.82 6.19
N LYS A 123 -21.88 14.89 7.02
CA LYS A 123 -21.14 14.33 8.15
C LYS A 123 -19.86 13.60 7.71
N TYR A 124 -19.87 12.96 6.55
CA TYR A 124 -18.69 12.31 5.97
C TYR A 124 -17.61 13.28 5.49
N LEU A 125 -17.92 14.57 5.32
CA LEU A 125 -16.95 15.60 4.90
C LEU A 125 -16.12 16.14 6.08
N PHE A 126 -16.69 16.17 7.28
CA PHE A 126 -16.08 16.78 8.47
C PHE A 126 -15.62 15.76 9.51
N TYR A 127 -15.31 14.55 9.07
CA TYR A 127 -14.97 13.48 9.98
C TYR A 127 -13.50 13.55 10.43
N ASP A 128 -13.29 13.89 11.70
CA ASP A 128 -11.99 13.95 12.37
C ASP A 128 -11.77 12.70 13.22
N PHE A 129 -10.92 11.81 12.72
CA PHE A 129 -10.59 10.55 13.39
C PHE A 129 -9.12 10.29 13.29
N ASP A 130 -8.56 9.93 14.44
CA ASP A 130 -7.17 9.57 14.55
C ASP A 130 -6.94 8.12 14.09
N GLY A 131 -7.02 7.93 12.78
CA GLY A 131 -6.68 6.67 12.12
C GLY A 131 -5.19 6.57 11.79
N GLY A 132 -4.84 5.46 11.13
CA GLY A 132 -3.47 5.18 10.71
C GLY A 132 -2.61 4.55 11.79
N PHE A 133 -1.62 3.79 11.33
CA PHE A 133 -0.63 3.15 12.17
C PHE A 133 0.18 4.19 12.93
N LYS A 134 0.28 3.97 14.25
CA LYS A 134 1.25 4.61 15.11
C LYS A 134 2.36 3.59 15.34
N ILE A 135 3.50 3.80 14.68
CA ILE A 135 4.67 2.93 14.81
C ILE A 135 5.42 3.34 16.08
N GLU A 136 5.54 2.42 17.03
CA GLU A 136 6.30 2.61 18.26
C GLU A 136 7.80 2.37 18.03
N TYR A 137 8.13 1.30 17.30
CA TYR A 137 9.50 1.06 16.84
C TYR A 137 9.56 0.17 15.60
N VAL A 138 10.71 0.25 14.94
CA VAL A 138 11.23 -0.75 14.01
C VAL A 138 12.62 -1.13 14.50
N LYS A 139 12.87 -2.43 14.65
CA LYS A 139 14.16 -2.99 15.08
C LYS A 139 14.60 -4.13 14.18
N ASP A 140 15.87 -4.49 14.25
CA ASP A 140 16.42 -5.69 13.62
C ASP A 140 16.34 -6.92 14.55
N GLU A 141 16.91 -8.04 14.10
CA GLU A 141 17.01 -9.29 14.88
C GLU A 141 17.72 -9.11 16.23
N ASN A 142 18.69 -8.19 16.30
CA ASN A 142 19.52 -7.89 17.47
C ASN A 142 18.93 -6.79 18.37
N ASP A 143 17.66 -6.43 18.14
CA ASP A 143 16.94 -5.36 18.86
C ASP A 143 17.53 -3.96 18.68
N GLN A 144 18.36 -3.75 17.66
CA GLN A 144 18.86 -2.42 17.30
C GLN A 144 17.80 -1.65 16.54
N ALA A 145 17.67 -0.35 16.84
CA ALA A 145 16.72 0.52 16.15
C ALA A 145 17.10 0.66 14.67
N VAL A 146 16.13 0.42 13.78
CA VAL A 146 16.30 0.54 12.34
C VAL A 146 15.66 1.87 11.88
N PRO A 147 16.43 2.79 11.27
CA PRO A 147 15.86 4.01 10.70
C PRO A 147 14.86 3.70 9.59
N PHE A 148 13.72 4.41 9.61
CA PHE A 148 12.68 4.27 8.59
C PHE A 148 12.09 5.64 8.24
N TYR A 149 11.46 5.70 7.07
CA TYR A 149 10.74 6.87 6.61
C TYR A 149 9.32 6.49 6.20
N ILE A 150 8.32 7.11 6.83
CA ILE A 150 6.90 6.94 6.45
C ILE A 150 6.54 8.01 5.42
N ASN A 151 6.21 7.55 4.22
CA ASN A 151 5.60 8.34 3.16
C ASN A 151 4.13 7.94 3.00
N ASN A 152 3.24 8.64 3.71
CA ASN A 152 1.79 8.41 3.68
C ASN A 152 1.46 6.93 4.02
N THR A 153 1.00 6.13 3.06
CA THR A 153 0.61 4.72 3.24
C THR A 153 1.76 3.74 3.00
N MET A 154 2.99 4.23 2.90
CA MET A 154 4.17 3.41 2.63
C MET A 154 5.29 3.76 3.60
N MET A 155 5.97 2.74 4.11
CA MET A 155 7.17 2.88 4.94
C MET A 155 8.37 2.32 4.21
N ARG A 156 9.46 3.10 4.14
CA ARG A 156 10.74 2.69 3.54
C ARG A 156 11.78 2.46 4.62
N ILE A 157 12.51 1.37 4.49
CA ILE A 157 13.70 1.05 5.28
C ILE A 157 14.87 0.94 4.31
N ASN A 158 15.91 1.74 4.51
CA ASN A 158 17.16 1.59 3.77
C ASN A 158 18.04 0.58 4.50
N LEU A 159 18.66 -0.33 3.77
CA LEU A 159 19.53 -1.35 4.33
C LEU A 159 20.98 -0.87 4.31
N ASP A 160 21.72 -1.17 5.38
CA ASP A 160 23.16 -0.84 5.46
C ASP A 160 23.99 -1.61 4.43
N LYS A 161 23.50 -2.79 4.03
CA LYS A 161 24.04 -3.62 2.97
C LYS A 161 22.89 -4.09 2.08
N PRO A 162 23.08 -4.11 0.74
CA PRO A 162 22.07 -4.65 -0.15
C PRO A 162 21.76 -6.11 0.20
N LEU A 163 20.48 -6.46 0.22
CA LEU A 163 20.01 -7.82 0.47
C LEU A 163 20.13 -8.63 -0.82
N ALA A 164 21.09 -9.55 -0.88
CA ALA A 164 21.36 -10.34 -2.08
C ALA A 164 20.30 -11.44 -2.32
N ASN A 165 20.32 -12.06 -3.49
CA ASN A 165 19.45 -13.20 -3.80
C ASN A 165 19.66 -14.34 -2.79
N GLY A 166 18.56 -14.87 -2.26
CA GLY A 166 18.51 -15.91 -1.24
C GLY A 166 18.75 -15.42 0.20
N GLU A 167 19.16 -14.16 0.39
CA GLU A 167 19.37 -13.61 1.72
C GLU A 167 18.07 -13.17 2.40
N GLN A 168 18.12 -13.11 3.73
CA GLN A 168 16.99 -12.74 4.56
C GLN A 168 17.24 -11.47 5.37
N LYS A 169 16.19 -10.69 5.60
CA LYS A 169 16.18 -9.57 6.54
C LYS A 169 15.05 -9.77 7.54
N VAL A 170 15.40 -9.73 8.83
CA VAL A 170 14.42 -9.73 9.93
C VAL A 170 14.14 -8.30 10.38
N LEU A 171 12.86 -7.99 10.56
CA LEU A 171 12.36 -6.72 11.09
C LEU A 171 11.35 -7.00 12.20
N LYS A 172 11.52 -6.35 13.35
CA LYS A 172 10.57 -6.33 14.46
C LYS A 172 9.84 -4.99 14.44
N ILE A 173 8.52 -4.99 14.31
CA ILE A 173 7.71 -3.77 14.21
C ILE A 173 6.64 -3.80 15.29
N LYS A 174 6.58 -2.74 16.09
CA LYS A 174 5.53 -2.55 17.08
C LYS A 174 4.67 -1.36 16.71
N TRP A 175 3.36 -1.56 16.74
CA TRP A 175 2.41 -0.60 16.24
C TRP A 175 1.04 -0.69 16.94
N TRP A 176 0.26 0.37 16.82
CA TRP A 176 -1.16 0.36 17.17
C TRP A 176 -1.94 1.31 16.28
N TYR A 177 -3.27 1.15 16.19
CA TYR A 177 -4.15 2.16 15.61
C TYR A 177 -5.58 2.06 16.18
N ASN A 178 -6.30 3.18 16.17
CA ASN A 178 -7.71 3.20 16.58
C ASN A 178 -8.58 2.56 15.48
N ILE A 179 -9.51 1.71 15.86
CA ILE A 179 -10.42 1.05 14.93
C ILE A 179 -11.56 2.02 14.59
N ASN A 180 -11.90 2.09 13.32
CA ASN A 180 -12.86 3.04 12.80
C ASN A 180 -14.30 2.53 13.04
N ASP A 181 -15.22 3.40 13.45
CA ASP A 181 -16.66 3.10 13.45
C ASP A 181 -17.15 2.99 12.00
N ARG A 182 -17.51 1.79 11.57
CA ARG A 182 -17.88 1.55 10.16
C ARG A 182 -19.20 2.21 9.77
N ASN A 183 -20.11 2.44 10.73
CA ASN A 183 -21.38 3.10 10.48
C ASN A 183 -21.20 4.63 10.35
N LYS A 184 -20.14 5.20 10.93
CA LYS A 184 -19.83 6.64 10.80
C LYS A 184 -18.87 6.97 9.66
N ILE A 185 -17.94 6.07 9.35
CA ILE A 185 -16.81 6.35 8.42
C ILE A 185 -17.00 5.62 7.10
N GLY A 186 -17.80 4.56 7.10
CA GLY A 186 -17.88 3.61 6.01
C GLY A 186 -16.64 2.72 5.93
N GLY A 187 -16.58 1.98 4.83
CA GLY A 187 -15.60 0.92 4.64
C GLY A 187 -16.06 -0.42 5.22
N ARG A 188 -15.46 -1.51 4.74
CA ARG A 188 -15.77 -2.87 5.20
C ARG A 188 -15.09 -3.21 6.53
N SER A 189 -13.92 -2.61 6.76
CA SER A 189 -13.20 -2.77 8.02
C SER A 189 -13.61 -1.71 9.03
N GLY A 190 -13.74 -2.11 10.29
CA GLY A 190 -14.13 -1.27 11.41
C GLY A 190 -14.88 -2.06 12.48
N TYR A 191 -15.29 -1.35 13.53
CA TYR A 191 -16.21 -1.88 14.53
C TYR A 191 -17.64 -1.44 14.26
N GLU A 192 -18.59 -2.18 14.81
CA GLU A 192 -20.00 -1.81 14.97
C GLU A 192 -20.42 -2.03 16.42
N TYR A 193 -21.16 -1.08 16.98
CA TYR A 193 -21.64 -1.14 18.36
C TYR A 193 -23.11 -1.61 18.42
N PHE A 194 -23.36 -2.69 19.17
CA PHE A 194 -24.67 -3.28 19.40
C PHE A 194 -25.20 -2.81 20.76
N LYS A 195 -26.02 -1.77 20.72
CA LYS A 195 -26.53 -1.10 21.92
C LYS A 195 -27.31 -2.03 22.86
N ASP A 196 -28.08 -2.96 22.31
CA ASP A 196 -28.95 -3.85 23.10
C ASP A 196 -28.13 -4.88 23.91
N GLU A 197 -26.90 -5.15 23.48
CA GLU A 197 -25.99 -6.14 24.06
C GLU A 197 -24.80 -5.48 24.78
N ASP A 198 -24.68 -4.15 24.67
CA ASP A 198 -23.52 -3.36 25.08
C ASP A 198 -22.19 -3.95 24.62
N ASN A 199 -22.13 -4.36 23.34
CA ASN A 199 -21.00 -5.10 22.78
C ASN A 199 -20.59 -4.56 21.41
N TYR A 200 -19.37 -4.90 20.97
CA TYR A 200 -18.82 -4.51 19.69
C TYR A 200 -18.57 -5.73 18.79
N LEU A 201 -18.92 -5.60 17.52
CA LEU A 201 -18.48 -6.51 16.47
C LEU A 201 -17.32 -5.89 15.72
N TYR A 202 -16.24 -6.65 15.57
CA TYR A 202 -15.07 -6.24 14.82
C TYR A 202 -14.98 -6.99 13.50
N THR A 203 -14.84 -6.25 12.40
CA THR A 203 -14.46 -6.82 11.11
C THR A 203 -13.24 -6.08 10.64
N ILE A 204 -12.07 -6.71 10.65
CA ILE A 204 -10.82 -6.01 10.38
C ILE A 204 -10.03 -6.77 9.33
N ALA A 205 -9.64 -6.06 8.28
CA ALA A 205 -8.77 -6.55 7.22
C ALA A 205 -7.66 -5.51 7.01
N GLN A 206 -6.55 -5.91 6.37
CA GLN A 206 -5.42 -5.01 6.11
C GLN A 206 -4.94 -4.32 7.40
N PHE A 207 -4.86 -5.09 8.50
CA PHE A 207 -4.79 -4.55 9.85
C PHE A 207 -3.38 -4.49 10.42
N PHE A 208 -2.37 -4.92 9.67
CA PHE A 208 -0.97 -4.91 10.11
C PHE A 208 -0.08 -4.32 9.00
N PRO A 209 1.12 -3.80 9.31
CA PRO A 209 2.11 -3.44 8.31
C PRO A 209 2.50 -4.66 7.46
N ARG A 210 2.45 -4.52 6.14
CA ARG A 210 2.65 -5.66 5.21
C ARG A 210 3.77 -5.38 4.24
N MET A 211 4.68 -6.32 4.01
CA MET A 211 5.71 -6.17 2.98
C MET A 211 5.09 -5.84 1.62
N ALA A 212 5.66 -4.85 0.94
CA ALA A 212 5.32 -4.55 -0.45
C ALA A 212 5.85 -5.66 -1.37
N VAL A 213 5.19 -5.84 -2.51
CA VAL A 213 5.68 -6.76 -3.54
C VAL A 213 6.85 -6.13 -4.28
N TYR A 214 7.94 -6.89 -4.44
CA TYR A 214 8.96 -6.64 -5.46
C TYR A 214 8.80 -7.70 -6.55
N ASN A 215 8.57 -7.30 -7.80
CA ASN A 215 8.28 -8.23 -8.90
C ASN A 215 9.05 -7.91 -10.20
N ASP A 216 8.93 -8.83 -11.15
CA ASP A 216 9.57 -8.83 -12.47
C ASP A 216 9.01 -7.80 -13.46
N VAL A 217 7.94 -7.08 -13.10
CA VAL A 217 7.21 -6.16 -13.99
C VAL A 217 7.47 -4.69 -13.63
N GLU A 218 7.36 -4.33 -12.36
CA GLU A 218 7.46 -2.94 -11.89
C GLU A 218 8.43 -2.74 -10.71
N GLY A 219 9.15 -3.81 -10.30
CA GLY A 219 9.95 -3.77 -9.09
C GLY A 219 9.05 -3.61 -7.86
N TRP A 220 9.32 -2.58 -7.05
CA TRP A 220 8.51 -2.30 -5.85
C TRP A 220 7.13 -1.73 -6.19
N GLN A 221 6.07 -2.43 -5.78
CA GLN A 221 4.71 -1.90 -5.74
C GLN A 221 4.51 -0.99 -4.54
N ASN A 222 4.80 0.31 -4.70
CA ASN A 222 4.76 1.31 -3.61
C ASN A 222 3.84 2.52 -3.90
N LYS A 223 2.86 2.35 -4.78
CA LYS A 223 1.82 3.38 -5.01
C LYS A 223 0.97 3.58 -3.76
N GLN A 224 0.57 4.82 -3.51
CA GLN A 224 -0.21 5.17 -2.33
C GLN A 224 -1.60 4.52 -2.35
N PHE A 225 -2.00 3.93 -1.23
CA PHE A 225 -3.33 3.38 -1.05
C PHE A 225 -4.34 4.47 -0.69
N LEU A 226 -5.33 4.65 -1.56
CA LEU A 226 -6.35 5.71 -1.44
C LEU A 226 -7.72 5.16 -0.99
N GLY A 227 -7.77 3.89 -0.55
CA GLY A 227 -8.98 3.24 -0.03
C GLY A 227 -9.84 2.51 -1.07
N ARG A 228 -9.46 2.52 -2.35
CA ARG A 228 -10.22 1.88 -3.45
C ARG A 228 -9.37 1.03 -4.41
N GLY A 229 -8.07 0.89 -4.12
CA GLY A 229 -7.19 0.03 -4.90
C GLY A 229 -7.25 -1.41 -4.43
N GLU A 230 -6.96 -2.34 -5.33
CA GLU A 230 -6.56 -3.70 -4.93
C GLU A 230 -5.06 -3.72 -4.63
N PHE A 231 -4.63 -4.67 -3.81
CA PHE A 231 -3.24 -4.83 -3.40
C PHE A 231 -2.74 -6.23 -3.75
N ALA A 232 -1.45 -6.34 -4.08
CA ALA A 232 -0.74 -7.60 -4.07
C ALA A 232 0.15 -7.67 -2.82
N LEU A 233 0.38 -8.88 -2.35
CA LEU A 233 1.26 -9.18 -1.22
C LEU A 233 2.21 -10.31 -1.60
N PRO A 234 3.45 -10.32 -1.06
CA PRO A 234 4.30 -11.50 -1.12
C PRO A 234 3.61 -12.70 -0.46
N PHE A 235 3.97 -13.90 -0.91
CA PHE A 235 3.57 -15.13 -0.22
C PHE A 235 4.38 -15.31 1.06
N GLY A 236 3.89 -16.11 1.98
CA GLY A 236 4.62 -16.47 3.19
C GLY A 236 3.75 -17.19 4.22
N ASN A 237 4.39 -17.60 5.30
CA ASN A 237 3.77 -18.28 6.41
C ASN A 237 3.44 -17.29 7.54
N TYR A 238 2.36 -17.57 8.27
CA TYR A 238 1.84 -16.69 9.31
C TYR A 238 1.63 -17.51 10.59
N ASP A 239 2.36 -17.15 11.65
CA ASP A 239 2.08 -17.57 13.02
C ASP A 239 1.48 -16.37 13.77
N VAL A 240 0.20 -16.46 14.12
CA VAL A 240 -0.57 -15.31 14.60
C VAL A 240 -1.24 -15.65 15.92
N LYS A 241 -0.90 -14.89 16.96
CA LYS A 241 -1.55 -14.94 18.27
C LYS A 241 -2.44 -13.72 18.41
N ILE A 242 -3.71 -13.94 18.73
CA ILE A 242 -4.69 -12.87 18.87
C ILE A 242 -5.29 -12.96 20.27
N THR A 243 -5.00 -11.95 21.09
CA THR A 243 -5.61 -11.74 22.40
C THR A 243 -6.85 -10.87 22.24
N VAL A 244 -8.01 -11.41 22.62
CA VAL A 244 -9.31 -10.72 22.60
C VAL A 244 -10.00 -10.86 23.97
N PRO A 245 -11.00 -10.03 24.28
CA PRO A 245 -11.85 -10.25 25.45
C PRO A 245 -12.48 -11.64 25.47
N ALA A 246 -12.77 -12.17 26.66
CA ALA A 246 -13.20 -13.55 26.85
C ALA A 246 -14.58 -13.89 26.22
N ASP A 247 -15.39 -12.88 25.93
CA ASP A 247 -16.71 -12.98 25.30
C ASP A 247 -16.66 -12.87 23.77
N HIS A 248 -15.48 -12.62 23.18
CA HIS A 248 -15.30 -12.52 21.74
C HIS A 248 -14.92 -13.85 21.11
N ILE A 249 -15.61 -14.20 20.02
CA ILE A 249 -15.27 -15.34 19.17
C ILE A 249 -14.43 -14.85 17.99
N VAL A 250 -13.26 -15.45 17.78
CA VAL A 250 -12.37 -15.10 16.67
C VAL A 250 -12.63 -16.01 15.47
N GLY A 251 -12.93 -15.41 14.32
CA GLY A 251 -12.92 -16.08 13.02
C GLY A 251 -11.71 -15.64 12.20
N SER A 252 -10.82 -16.57 11.85
CA SER A 252 -9.61 -16.29 11.08
C SER A 252 -9.29 -17.39 10.07
N THR A 253 -8.40 -17.09 9.12
CA THR A 253 -7.76 -18.09 8.26
C THR A 253 -6.66 -18.81 9.03
N GLY A 254 -6.34 -20.05 8.65
CA GLY A 254 -5.33 -20.86 9.32
C GLY A 254 -5.95 -22.12 9.92
N LYS A 255 -5.12 -22.94 10.58
CA LYS A 255 -5.56 -24.08 11.39
C LYS A 255 -5.51 -23.72 12.86
#